data_AF-A0A835D659-F1
#
_entry.id   AF-A0A835D659-F1
#
_cell.length_a   1.000
_cell.length_b   1.000
_cell.length_c   1.000
_cell.angle_alpha   90.00
_cell.angle_beta   90.00
_cell.angle_gamma   90.00
#
_symmetry.space_group_name_H-M   'P 1'
#
loop_
_entity.id
_entity.type
_entity.pdbx_description
1 polymer ?
#
loop_
_entity_poly.entity_id
_entity_poly.type
_entity_poly.pdbx_seq_one_letter_code
_entity_poly.pdbx_strand_id
1 'polypeptide(L)'
;MRLLPYFFDYQFSLFFHFRKNELHQVAQQASNIEDLVEVIRASLSIMCKQWSNAMHTFHEKFDSLSPLIIDHGLDSCPQEEFISLLGGARTSPPVHQFLVHSLGEVGLKRVAKAVQSAGKELHLIIRDHLQPAAEIIGFRTGELRGLSRWRSRYQGIGLDEKLINNATEKAGMLLIQVERLMKVLSTVVYQFQNFFAWLTKCIKLLMSEPSDQLPPFNSELVIIFLKFLYDQDPVRQLLELSEIDHSIEIDLDTMQRVRELVQFGGFSDTEFLRRTLAKEFEQLESSFKEAFLMPFTTISKKILCEDLLPLFPIPSWPISASLKVPTSISYFKDASPDASTCQTFQHGLVDYISFRIPDESFSDMPNSIGIARGFMHDLSSVKKGYTSLEAVLLRVPDGYHCVDLSLYKESQIVLLLNETTSTSESPGNAQMMIVQASDLPFASILRSANPNLWKMHGLKDSVVHLQMENEKVRCIPHSVTAPLAVSASRGVACVFAARKRALVYILEEDEDEVSDVE
;
A
#
# COMPACT_ATOMS: atom_id res chain seq x y z
N MET A 1 33.59 17.45 13.12
CA MET A 1 32.62 17.37 12.01
C MET A 1 31.32 17.95 12.54
N ARG A 2 30.92 19.17 12.13
CA ARG A 2 29.65 19.77 12.59
C ARG A 2 28.53 19.09 11.78
N LEU A 3 27.55 18.52 12.47
CA LEU A 3 26.29 18.13 11.83
C LEU A 3 25.54 19.43 11.49
N LEU A 4 25.01 19.52 10.28
CA LEU A 4 24.43 20.75 9.75
C LEU A 4 23.00 20.49 9.30
N PRO A 5 22.01 21.29 9.73
CA PRO A 5 20.67 21.26 9.19
C PRO A 5 20.70 21.96 7.83
N TYR A 6 20.66 21.16 6.77
CA TYR A 6 20.57 21.64 5.39
C TYR A 6 19.12 21.67 4.95
N PHE A 7 18.67 22.80 4.39
CA PHE A 7 17.51 22.79 3.51
C PHE A 7 17.97 22.50 2.08
N PHE A 8 17.27 21.58 1.42
CA PHE A 8 17.54 21.20 0.03
C PHE A 8 16.42 21.75 -0.85
N ASP A 9 16.76 22.74 -1.69
CA ASP A 9 15.86 23.22 -2.74
C ASP A 9 16.08 22.37 -3.99
N TYR A 10 15.15 21.45 -4.21
CA TYR A 10 15.17 20.49 -5.31
C TYR A 10 14.25 20.97 -6.44
N GLN A 11 14.66 20.73 -7.69
CA GLN A 11 13.89 21.01 -8.90
C GLN A 11 12.66 20.08 -9.10
N PHE A 12 11.98 19.69 -8.01
CA PHE A 12 10.73 18.91 -8.06
C PHE A 12 9.66 19.62 -8.88
N SER A 13 9.55 20.94 -8.74
CA SER A 13 8.46 21.74 -9.29
C SER A 13 8.32 21.56 -10.80
N LEU A 14 9.39 21.74 -11.57
CA LEU A 14 9.29 21.85 -13.02
C LEU A 14 8.85 20.56 -13.72
N PHE A 15 9.53 19.44 -13.44
CA PHE A 15 9.24 18.18 -14.13
C PHE A 15 7.85 17.66 -13.75
N PHE A 16 7.49 17.70 -12.46
CA PHE A 16 6.14 17.32 -12.03
C PHE A 16 5.10 18.29 -12.58
N HIS A 17 5.34 19.61 -12.65
CA HIS A 17 4.37 20.55 -13.20
C HIS A 17 4.04 20.26 -14.67
N PHE A 18 5.06 20.06 -15.52
CA PHE A 18 4.88 19.78 -16.95
C PHE A 18 4.40 18.36 -17.27
N ARG A 19 4.54 17.40 -16.34
CA ARG A 19 4.11 16.00 -16.52
C ARG A 19 3.07 15.51 -15.49
N LYS A 20 2.41 16.41 -14.77
CA LYS A 20 1.52 16.05 -13.65
C LYS A 20 0.40 15.10 -14.06
N ASN A 21 -0.16 15.28 -15.26
CA ASN A 21 -1.27 14.48 -15.75
C ASN A 21 -0.81 13.06 -16.11
N GLU A 22 0.33 12.95 -16.79
CA GLU A 22 0.95 11.68 -17.17
C GLU A 22 1.38 10.87 -15.93
N LEU A 23 2.00 11.55 -14.96
CA LEU A 23 2.44 10.96 -13.71
C LEU A 23 1.25 10.51 -12.84
N HIS A 24 0.21 11.36 -12.71
CA HIS A 24 -1.01 11.01 -11.98
C HIS A 24 -1.72 9.82 -12.63
N GLN A 25 -1.85 9.79 -13.96
CA GLN A 25 -2.47 8.67 -14.68
C GLN A 25 -1.69 7.36 -14.46
N VAL A 26 -0.36 7.35 -14.62
CA VAL A 26 0.43 6.12 -14.40
C VAL A 26 0.40 5.69 -12.94
N ALA A 27 0.49 6.62 -11.98
CA ALA A 27 0.42 6.29 -10.55
C ALA A 27 -0.95 5.73 -10.14
N GLN A 28 -2.05 6.31 -10.63
CA GLN A 28 -3.40 5.82 -10.38
C GLN A 28 -3.61 4.40 -10.97
N GLN A 29 -3.11 4.16 -12.17
CA GLN A 29 -3.17 2.86 -12.83
C GLN A 29 -2.35 1.81 -12.07
N ALA A 30 -1.13 2.15 -11.63
CA ALA A 30 -0.27 1.27 -10.83
C ALA A 30 -0.90 0.92 -9.48
N SER A 31 -1.41 1.91 -8.73
CA SER A 31 -2.11 1.71 -7.45
C SER A 31 -3.33 0.78 -7.61
N ASN A 32 -4.17 1.03 -8.63
CA ASN A 32 -5.33 0.18 -8.90
C ASN A 32 -4.91 -1.28 -9.22
N ILE A 33 -3.78 -1.49 -9.91
CA ILE A 33 -3.27 -2.83 -10.22
C ILE A 33 -2.72 -3.50 -8.95
N GLU A 34 -2.01 -2.76 -8.10
CA GLU A 34 -1.48 -3.25 -6.81
C GLU A 34 -2.61 -3.72 -5.88
N ASP A 35 -3.68 -2.93 -5.74
CA ASP A 35 -4.89 -3.31 -4.98
C ASP A 35 -5.53 -4.60 -5.53
N LEU A 36 -5.60 -4.77 -6.85
CA LEU A 36 -6.16 -5.97 -7.48
C LEU A 36 -5.25 -7.19 -7.38
N VAL A 37 -3.93 -7.00 -7.35
CA VAL A 37 -2.93 -8.05 -7.07
C VAL A 37 -3.12 -8.57 -5.64
N GLU A 38 -3.39 -7.72 -4.65
CA GLU A 38 -3.75 -8.16 -3.29
C GLU A 38 -5.05 -8.98 -3.28
N VAL A 39 -6.08 -8.58 -4.03
CA VAL A 39 -7.34 -9.36 -4.15
C VAL A 39 -7.08 -10.76 -4.73
N ILE A 40 -6.24 -10.88 -5.75
CA ILE A 40 -5.87 -12.18 -6.33
C ILE A 40 -5.09 -13.03 -5.32
N ARG A 41 -4.10 -12.46 -4.64
CA ARG A 41 -3.30 -13.19 -3.62
C ARG A 41 -4.15 -13.69 -2.47
N ALA A 42 -5.06 -12.85 -1.96
CA ALA A 42 -6.01 -13.23 -0.92
C ALA A 42 -6.95 -14.34 -1.40
N SER A 43 -7.47 -14.24 -2.63
CA SER A 43 -8.34 -15.25 -3.25
C SER A 43 -7.64 -16.61 -3.34
N LEU A 44 -6.42 -16.67 -3.90
CA LEU A 44 -5.62 -17.89 -4.02
C LEU A 44 -5.35 -18.54 -2.65
N SER A 45 -4.96 -17.73 -1.66
CA SER A 45 -4.69 -18.19 -0.28
C SER A 45 -5.93 -18.82 0.38
N ILE A 46 -7.09 -18.15 0.28
CA ILE A 46 -8.35 -18.66 0.82
C ILE A 46 -8.78 -19.94 0.10
N MET A 47 -8.72 -19.96 -1.24
CA MET A 47 -9.10 -21.13 -2.05
C MET A 47 -8.24 -22.35 -1.74
N CYS A 48 -6.91 -22.18 -1.69
CA CYS A 48 -5.98 -23.25 -1.33
C CYS A 48 -6.34 -23.83 0.05
N LYS A 49 -6.51 -22.97 1.07
CA LYS A 49 -6.88 -23.39 2.42
C LYS A 49 -8.22 -24.15 2.48
N GLN A 50 -9.26 -23.65 1.81
CA GLN A 50 -10.58 -24.29 1.82
C GLN A 50 -10.56 -25.66 1.12
N TRP A 51 -9.85 -25.76 0.00
CA TRP A 51 -9.72 -27.03 -0.72
C TRP A 51 -8.89 -28.06 0.07
N SER A 52 -7.72 -27.66 0.59
CA SER A 52 -6.88 -28.54 1.41
C SER A 52 -7.61 -29.09 2.64
N ASN A 53 -8.44 -28.28 3.32
CA ASN A 53 -9.26 -28.74 4.44
C ASN A 53 -10.30 -29.81 4.03
N ALA A 54 -10.92 -29.66 2.85
CA ALA A 54 -11.88 -30.61 2.33
C ALA A 54 -11.21 -31.93 1.90
N MET A 55 -10.05 -31.85 1.23
CA MET A 55 -9.27 -33.02 0.83
C MET A 55 -8.67 -33.75 2.03
N HIS A 56 -8.19 -33.04 3.06
CA HIS A 56 -7.81 -33.66 4.34
C HIS A 56 -8.99 -34.45 4.94
N THR A 57 -10.22 -33.90 4.91
CA THR A 57 -11.42 -34.58 5.40
C THR A 57 -11.76 -35.84 4.58
N PHE A 58 -11.44 -35.85 3.28
CA PHE A 58 -11.55 -37.03 2.42
C PHE A 58 -10.50 -38.09 2.81
N HIS A 59 -9.21 -37.74 2.80
CA HIS A 59 -8.11 -38.64 3.14
C HIS A 59 -8.22 -39.23 4.55
N GLU A 60 -8.55 -38.42 5.57
CA GLU A 60 -8.78 -38.88 6.96
C GLU A 60 -9.84 -40.00 7.08
N LYS A 61 -10.72 -40.16 6.08
CA LYS A 61 -11.67 -41.27 6.00
C LYS A 61 -11.22 -42.34 5.02
N PHE A 62 -10.87 -41.99 3.79
CA PHE A 62 -10.59 -42.96 2.73
C PHE A 62 -9.26 -43.69 2.90
N ASP A 63 -8.24 -43.06 3.47
CA ASP A 63 -6.94 -43.68 3.72
C ASP A 63 -7.04 -44.83 4.74
N SER A 64 -8.09 -44.85 5.59
CA SER A 64 -8.36 -45.95 6.53
C SER A 64 -8.74 -47.28 5.89
N LEU A 65 -9.04 -47.30 4.58
CA LEU A 65 -9.26 -48.55 3.83
C LEU A 65 -7.95 -49.30 3.56
N SER A 66 -6.84 -48.60 3.30
CA SER A 66 -5.54 -49.23 3.02
C SER A 66 -5.04 -50.17 4.14
N PRO A 67 -4.99 -49.76 5.44
CA PRO A 67 -4.61 -50.69 6.51
C PRO A 67 -5.62 -51.83 6.69
N LEU A 68 -6.92 -51.60 6.48
CA LEU A 68 -7.92 -52.68 6.55
C LEU A 68 -7.69 -53.77 5.50
N ILE A 69 -7.27 -53.41 4.29
CA ILE A 69 -6.93 -54.37 3.23
C ILE A 69 -5.71 -55.22 3.64
N ILE A 70 -4.67 -54.57 4.18
CA ILE A 70 -3.45 -55.22 4.68
C ILE A 70 -3.75 -56.16 5.86
N ASP A 71 -4.57 -55.72 6.82
CA ASP A 71 -4.99 -56.52 7.99
C ASP A 71 -5.78 -57.77 7.59
N HIS A 72 -6.46 -57.74 6.44
CA HIS A 72 -7.15 -58.90 5.85
C HIS A 72 -6.26 -59.77 4.95
N GLY A 73 -4.97 -59.45 4.82
CA GLY A 73 -4.00 -60.24 4.06
C GLY A 73 -4.17 -60.17 2.54
N LEU A 74 -4.76 -59.08 2.02
CA LEU A 74 -4.86 -58.81 0.59
C LEU A 74 -3.70 -57.93 0.10
N ASP A 75 -3.28 -58.14 -1.15
CA ASP A 75 -2.18 -57.42 -1.83
C ASP A 75 -2.71 -56.44 -2.91
N SER A 76 -3.95 -55.97 -2.73
CA SER A 76 -4.67 -55.05 -3.64
C SER A 76 -4.64 -53.62 -3.14
N CYS A 77 -4.80 -52.64 -4.03
CA CYS A 77 -4.98 -51.24 -3.62
C CYS A 77 -6.48 -50.87 -3.42
N PRO A 78 -6.80 -49.81 -2.66
CA PRO A 78 -8.18 -49.33 -2.50
C PRO A 78 -8.93 -49.14 -3.82
N GLN A 79 -8.25 -48.68 -4.87
CA GLN A 79 -8.82 -48.46 -6.20
C GLN A 79 -9.19 -49.77 -6.91
N GLU A 80 -8.35 -50.80 -6.83
CA GLU A 80 -8.62 -52.13 -7.39
C GLU A 80 -9.81 -52.80 -6.71
N GLU A 81 -9.89 -52.68 -5.38
CA GLU A 81 -11.01 -53.15 -4.58
C GLU A 81 -12.32 -52.42 -4.93
N PHE A 82 -12.29 -51.09 -5.10
CA PHE A 82 -13.46 -50.32 -5.55
C PHE A 82 -13.84 -50.61 -7.01
N ILE A 83 -12.88 -50.83 -7.91
CA ILE A 83 -13.15 -51.25 -9.30
C ILE A 83 -13.79 -52.64 -9.31
N SER A 84 -13.33 -53.57 -8.46
CA SER A 84 -13.90 -54.91 -8.32
C SER A 84 -15.35 -54.85 -7.81
N LEU A 85 -15.62 -54.00 -6.80
CA LEU A 85 -16.98 -53.73 -6.31
C LEU A 85 -17.88 -53.14 -7.41
N LEU A 86 -17.38 -52.18 -8.20
CA LEU A 86 -18.12 -51.58 -9.31
C LEU A 86 -18.41 -52.61 -10.43
N GLY A 87 -17.48 -53.53 -10.68
CA GLY A 87 -17.62 -54.63 -11.63
C GLY A 87 -18.60 -55.74 -11.20
N GLY A 88 -19.22 -55.61 -10.02
CA GLY A 88 -20.20 -56.58 -9.52
C GLY A 88 -19.58 -57.82 -8.85
N ALA A 89 -18.30 -57.76 -8.47
CA ALA A 89 -17.71 -58.79 -7.61
C ALA A 89 -18.40 -58.78 -6.22
N ARG A 90 -18.28 -59.90 -5.49
CA ARG A 90 -18.68 -59.92 -4.07
C ARG A 90 -17.80 -58.93 -3.32
N THR A 91 -18.42 -58.05 -2.51
CA THR A 91 -17.70 -57.12 -1.65
C THR A 91 -16.72 -57.89 -0.76
N SER A 92 -15.44 -57.52 -0.82
CA SER A 92 -14.40 -58.13 0.01
C SER A 92 -14.64 -57.78 1.49
N PRO A 93 -14.19 -58.62 2.44
CA PRO A 93 -14.30 -58.31 3.87
C PRO A 93 -13.79 -56.92 4.30
N PRO A 94 -12.61 -56.43 3.87
CA PRO A 94 -12.14 -55.09 4.25
C PRO A 94 -13.01 -53.96 3.67
N VAL A 95 -13.46 -54.07 2.42
CA VAL A 95 -14.37 -53.07 1.82
C VAL A 95 -15.73 -53.09 2.50
N HIS A 96 -16.25 -54.26 2.87
CA HIS A 96 -17.51 -54.36 3.61
C HIS A 96 -17.39 -53.70 4.99
N GLN A 97 -16.33 -54.03 5.75
CA GLN A 97 -16.05 -53.40 7.04
C GLN A 97 -15.88 -51.87 6.90
N PHE A 98 -15.14 -51.42 5.89
CA PHE A 98 -14.95 -50.01 5.61
C PHE A 98 -16.27 -49.28 5.33
N LEU A 99 -17.06 -49.77 4.37
CA LEU A 99 -18.29 -49.12 3.94
C LEU A 99 -19.38 -49.10 5.03
N VAL A 100 -19.48 -50.18 5.81
CA VAL A 100 -20.53 -50.34 6.84
C VAL A 100 -20.13 -49.75 8.19
N HIS A 101 -18.90 -50.00 8.66
CA HIS A 101 -18.48 -49.68 10.03
C HIS A 101 -17.54 -48.48 10.14
N SER A 102 -16.54 -48.34 9.25
CA SER A 102 -15.53 -47.27 9.35
C SER A 102 -16.00 -45.94 8.77
N LEU A 103 -16.58 -45.97 7.57
CA LEU A 103 -17.13 -44.82 6.85
C LEU A 103 -18.61 -44.62 7.21
N GLY A 104 -19.45 -45.62 6.92
CA GLY A 104 -20.89 -45.57 7.10
C GLY A 104 -21.60 -44.46 6.31
N GLU A 105 -22.93 -44.45 6.34
CA GLU A 105 -23.72 -43.43 5.64
C GLU A 105 -23.45 -42.01 6.18
N VAL A 106 -23.22 -41.88 7.50
CA VAL A 106 -22.97 -40.60 8.18
C VAL A 106 -21.59 -40.04 7.84
N GLY A 107 -20.55 -40.88 7.78
CA GLY A 107 -19.20 -40.45 7.38
C GLY A 107 -19.16 -40.05 5.91
N LEU A 108 -19.76 -40.87 5.03
CA LEU A 108 -19.87 -40.54 3.61
C LEU A 108 -20.60 -39.21 3.38
N LYS A 109 -21.76 -38.98 4.03
CA LYS A 109 -22.50 -37.70 3.96
C LYS A 109 -21.66 -36.52 4.46
N ARG A 110 -20.83 -36.71 5.49
CA ARG A 110 -19.95 -35.65 6.03
C ARG A 110 -18.86 -35.28 5.03
N VAL A 111 -18.16 -36.27 4.47
CA VAL A 111 -17.09 -36.05 3.47
C VAL A 111 -17.67 -35.42 2.20
N ALA A 112 -18.77 -35.98 1.68
CA ALA A 112 -19.44 -35.45 0.50
C ALA A 112 -19.88 -33.99 0.68
N LYS A 113 -20.42 -33.64 1.85
CA LYS A 113 -20.77 -32.25 2.19
C LYS A 113 -19.54 -31.35 2.27
N ALA A 114 -18.43 -31.81 2.84
CA ALA A 114 -17.19 -31.02 2.93
C ALA A 114 -16.64 -30.67 1.54
N VAL A 115 -16.46 -31.67 0.67
CA VAL A 115 -15.98 -31.48 -0.71
C VAL A 115 -16.95 -30.63 -1.54
N GLN A 116 -18.26 -30.87 -1.44
CA GLN A 116 -19.25 -30.07 -2.17
C GLN A 116 -19.30 -28.61 -1.66
N SER A 117 -19.14 -28.37 -0.36
CA SER A 117 -19.11 -27.02 0.20
C SER A 117 -17.87 -26.27 -0.27
N ALA A 118 -16.67 -26.87 -0.15
CA ALA A 118 -15.44 -26.25 -0.64
C ALA A 118 -15.50 -25.96 -2.15
N GLY A 119 -15.99 -26.91 -2.96
CA GLY A 119 -16.20 -26.69 -4.40
C GLY A 119 -17.13 -25.51 -4.72
N LYS A 120 -18.19 -25.31 -3.94
CA LYS A 120 -19.09 -24.14 -4.08
C LYS A 120 -18.39 -22.84 -3.68
N GLU A 121 -17.72 -22.80 -2.52
CA GLU A 121 -16.99 -21.61 -2.06
C GLU A 121 -15.89 -21.22 -3.04
N LEU A 122 -15.10 -22.18 -3.54
CA LEU A 122 -14.09 -21.91 -4.57
C LEU A 122 -14.73 -21.34 -5.85
N HIS A 123 -15.87 -21.87 -6.31
CA HIS A 123 -16.58 -21.31 -7.46
C HIS A 123 -17.08 -19.88 -7.23
N LEU A 124 -17.53 -19.55 -6.02
CA LEU A 124 -17.90 -18.17 -5.65
C LEU A 124 -16.67 -17.26 -5.67
N ILE A 125 -15.56 -17.64 -5.02
CA ILE A 125 -14.32 -16.85 -4.98
C ILE A 125 -13.77 -16.62 -6.40
N ILE A 126 -13.80 -17.65 -7.27
CA ILE A 126 -13.36 -17.49 -8.66
C ILE A 126 -14.20 -16.44 -9.37
N ARG A 127 -15.53 -16.60 -9.35
CA ARG A 127 -16.46 -15.78 -10.13
C ARG A 127 -16.59 -14.35 -9.61
N ASP A 128 -16.60 -14.18 -8.29
CA ASP A 128 -16.97 -12.91 -7.64
C ASP A 128 -15.73 -12.06 -7.27
N HIS A 129 -14.52 -12.66 -7.25
CA HIS A 129 -13.28 -11.97 -6.86
C HIS A 129 -12.12 -12.18 -7.86
N LEU A 130 -11.69 -13.43 -8.08
CA LEU A 130 -10.47 -13.73 -8.84
C LEU A 130 -10.56 -13.35 -10.32
N GLN A 131 -11.64 -13.76 -10.99
CA GLN A 131 -11.86 -13.48 -12.41
C GLN A 131 -12.10 -11.98 -12.67
N PRO A 132 -13.00 -11.27 -11.95
CA PRO A 132 -13.12 -9.82 -12.08
C PRO A 132 -11.81 -9.08 -11.85
N ALA A 133 -10.99 -9.49 -10.87
CA ALA A 133 -9.70 -8.86 -10.63
C ALA A 133 -8.72 -9.06 -11.80
N ALA A 134 -8.61 -10.29 -12.31
CA ALA A 134 -7.77 -10.59 -13.47
C ALA A 134 -8.23 -9.84 -14.74
N GLU A 135 -9.54 -9.73 -14.97
CA GLU A 135 -10.13 -9.01 -16.11
C GLU A 135 -9.86 -7.50 -16.02
N ILE A 136 -10.03 -6.91 -14.83
CA ILE A 136 -9.73 -5.48 -14.61
C ILE A 136 -8.22 -5.22 -14.74
N ILE A 137 -7.34 -6.09 -14.23
CA ILE A 137 -5.89 -5.97 -14.47
C ILE A 137 -5.58 -6.04 -15.97
N GLY A 138 -6.20 -6.97 -16.72
CA GLY A 138 -6.07 -7.05 -18.17
C GLY A 138 -6.48 -5.76 -18.88
N PHE A 139 -7.61 -5.17 -18.48
CA PHE A 139 -8.08 -3.87 -18.99
C PHE A 139 -7.10 -2.74 -18.68
N ARG A 140 -6.71 -2.56 -17.42
CA ARG A 140 -5.79 -1.50 -16.95
C ARG A 140 -4.41 -1.60 -17.59
N THR A 141 -3.91 -2.82 -17.79
CA THR A 141 -2.65 -3.08 -18.50
C THR A 141 -2.79 -2.79 -19.99
N GLY A 142 -3.96 -3.04 -20.58
CA GLY A 142 -4.31 -2.60 -21.94
C GLY A 142 -4.29 -1.07 -22.10
N GLU A 143 -4.82 -0.32 -21.13
CA GLU A 143 -4.71 1.15 -21.10
C GLU A 143 -3.24 1.59 -21.01
N LEU A 144 -2.47 1.06 -20.06
CA LEU A 144 -1.04 1.33 -19.90
C LEU A 144 -0.23 1.01 -21.16
N ARG A 145 -0.57 -0.08 -21.89
CA ARG A 145 0.04 -0.45 -23.17
C ARG A 145 -0.26 0.58 -24.27
N GLY A 146 -1.46 1.15 -24.27
CA GLY A 146 -1.81 2.29 -25.12
C GLY A 146 -0.96 3.53 -24.81
N LEU A 147 -0.77 3.84 -23.51
CA LEU A 147 0.03 4.98 -23.06
C LEU A 147 1.53 4.79 -23.39
N SER A 148 2.09 3.60 -23.17
CA SER A 148 3.53 3.33 -23.40
C SER A 148 3.94 3.48 -24.87
N ARG A 149 3.02 3.19 -25.80
CA ARG A 149 3.21 3.45 -27.25
C ARG A 149 3.29 4.93 -27.61
N TRP A 150 2.72 5.83 -26.81
CA TRP A 150 2.85 7.27 -27.02
C TRP A 150 4.18 7.79 -26.44
N ARG A 151 5.29 7.36 -27.06
CA ARG A 151 6.66 7.55 -26.58
C ARG A 151 7.00 9.01 -26.28
N SER A 152 6.63 9.96 -27.15
CA SER A 152 6.87 11.40 -26.92
C SER A 152 6.21 11.96 -25.64
N ARG A 153 5.18 11.27 -25.13
CA ARG A 153 4.47 11.64 -23.90
C ARG A 153 4.94 10.82 -22.69
N TYR A 154 5.03 9.50 -22.80
CA TYR A 154 5.25 8.62 -21.65
C TYR A 154 6.67 8.05 -21.50
N GLN A 155 7.47 7.94 -22.57
CA GLN A 155 8.86 7.49 -22.47
C GLN A 155 9.69 8.43 -21.57
N GLY A 156 9.39 9.73 -21.62
CA GLY A 156 10.03 10.74 -20.78
C GLY A 156 9.75 10.63 -19.29
N ILE A 157 8.71 9.89 -18.87
CA ILE A 157 8.43 9.58 -17.45
C ILE A 157 8.82 8.14 -17.06
N GLY A 158 9.45 7.37 -17.96
CA GLY A 158 9.95 6.03 -17.68
C GLY A 158 8.97 4.87 -17.93
N LEU A 159 7.83 5.11 -18.59
CA LEU A 159 6.91 4.03 -18.96
C LEU A 159 7.47 3.28 -20.18
N ASP A 160 8.10 2.13 -19.96
CA ASP A 160 8.74 1.33 -21.01
C ASP A 160 7.73 0.43 -21.76
N GLU A 161 7.75 0.49 -23.09
CA GLU A 161 6.84 -0.26 -23.94
C GLU A 161 7.07 -1.78 -23.88
N LYS A 162 8.32 -2.25 -23.72
CA LYS A 162 8.62 -3.70 -23.69
C LYS A 162 8.16 -4.32 -22.36
N LEU A 163 8.46 -3.67 -21.24
CA LEU A 163 8.03 -4.14 -19.92
C LEU A 163 6.50 -4.18 -19.80
N ILE A 164 5.80 -3.15 -20.31
CA ILE A 164 4.33 -3.14 -20.31
C ILE A 164 3.75 -4.17 -21.29
N ASN A 165 4.40 -4.45 -22.44
CA ASN A 165 3.98 -5.56 -23.31
C ASN A 165 4.12 -6.92 -22.59
N ASN A 166 5.24 -7.17 -21.89
CA ASN A 166 5.44 -8.38 -21.08
C ASN A 166 4.37 -8.53 -19.99
N ALA A 167 4.10 -7.46 -19.23
CA ALA A 167 3.03 -7.45 -18.22
C ALA A 167 1.64 -7.68 -18.83
N THR A 168 1.37 -7.15 -20.03
CA THR A 168 0.11 -7.41 -20.76
C THR A 168 -0.03 -8.89 -21.10
N GLU A 169 1.06 -9.50 -21.57
CA GLU A 169 1.11 -10.91 -21.92
C GLU A 169 0.91 -11.82 -20.69
N LYS A 170 1.55 -11.49 -19.57
CA LYS A 170 1.34 -12.20 -18.29
C LYS A 170 -0.08 -12.04 -17.73
N ALA A 171 -0.69 -10.87 -17.88
CA ALA A 171 -2.10 -10.67 -17.49
C ALA A 171 -3.04 -11.55 -18.33
N GLY A 172 -2.74 -11.70 -19.63
CA GLY A 172 -3.45 -12.61 -20.52
C GLY A 172 -3.28 -14.09 -20.16
N MET A 173 -2.07 -14.52 -19.77
CA MET A 173 -1.82 -15.89 -19.30
C MET A 173 -2.57 -16.20 -18.01
N LEU A 174 -2.58 -15.26 -17.06
CA LEU A 174 -3.33 -15.40 -15.81
C LEU A 174 -4.82 -15.66 -16.10
N LEU A 175 -5.44 -14.89 -17.01
CA LEU A 175 -6.83 -15.08 -17.41
C LEU A 175 -7.10 -16.50 -17.94
N ILE A 176 -6.22 -17.05 -18.78
CA ILE A 176 -6.37 -18.44 -19.26
C ILE A 176 -6.24 -19.43 -18.10
N GLN A 177 -5.35 -19.20 -17.14
CA GLN A 177 -5.21 -20.09 -15.97
C GLN A 177 -6.40 -20.02 -15.01
N VAL A 178 -7.03 -18.85 -14.84
CA VAL A 178 -8.28 -18.71 -14.05
C VAL A 178 -9.42 -19.49 -14.72
N GLU A 179 -9.58 -19.36 -16.03
CA GLU A 179 -10.53 -20.12 -16.84
C GLU A 179 -10.27 -21.64 -16.78
N ARG A 180 -8.99 -22.05 -16.82
CA ARG A 180 -8.58 -23.45 -16.69
C ARG A 180 -8.94 -24.00 -15.30
N LEU A 181 -8.61 -23.26 -14.24
CA LEU A 181 -8.92 -23.65 -12.86
C LEU A 181 -10.43 -23.81 -12.67
N MET A 182 -11.25 -22.89 -13.19
CA MET A 182 -12.71 -23.01 -13.10
C MET A 182 -13.21 -24.32 -13.75
N LYS A 183 -12.71 -24.66 -14.95
CA LYS A 183 -13.08 -25.88 -15.67
C LYS A 183 -12.64 -27.15 -14.93
N VAL A 184 -11.39 -27.19 -14.47
CA VAL A 184 -10.85 -28.32 -13.69
C VAL A 184 -11.64 -28.50 -12.39
N LEU A 185 -11.90 -27.43 -11.65
CA LEU A 185 -12.70 -27.47 -10.42
C LEU A 185 -14.10 -28.03 -10.68
N SER A 186 -14.81 -27.54 -11.70
CA SER A 186 -16.14 -28.06 -12.06
C SER A 186 -16.10 -29.56 -12.38
N THR A 187 -15.11 -30.00 -13.17
CA THR A 187 -14.94 -31.43 -13.51
C THR A 187 -14.68 -32.28 -12.26
N VAL A 188 -13.75 -31.87 -11.40
CA VAL A 188 -13.37 -32.60 -10.19
C VAL A 188 -14.54 -32.68 -9.20
N VAL A 189 -15.20 -31.56 -8.93
CA VAL A 189 -16.38 -31.51 -8.03
C VAL A 189 -17.51 -32.39 -8.55
N TYR A 190 -17.73 -32.45 -9.87
CA TYR A 190 -18.72 -33.34 -10.48
C TYR A 190 -18.34 -34.83 -10.35
N GLN A 191 -17.07 -35.17 -10.59
CA GLN A 191 -16.56 -36.54 -10.44
C GLN A 191 -16.70 -37.04 -8.99
N PHE A 192 -16.35 -36.23 -8.00
CA PHE A 192 -16.59 -36.53 -6.58
C PHE A 192 -18.08 -36.74 -6.27
N GLN A 193 -18.98 -35.91 -6.80
CA GLN A 193 -20.43 -36.09 -6.61
C GLN A 193 -20.92 -37.42 -7.19
N ASN A 194 -20.46 -37.81 -8.38
CA ASN A 194 -20.80 -39.09 -9.01
C ASN A 194 -20.26 -40.29 -8.21
N PHE A 195 -19.02 -40.20 -7.72
CA PHE A 195 -18.40 -41.21 -6.85
C PHE A 195 -19.16 -41.38 -5.52
N PHE A 196 -19.51 -40.28 -4.84
CA PHE A 196 -20.27 -40.36 -3.58
C PHE A 196 -21.71 -40.83 -3.79
N ALA A 197 -22.36 -40.53 -4.92
CA ALA A 197 -23.66 -41.08 -5.27
C ALA A 197 -23.59 -42.61 -5.44
N TRP A 198 -22.57 -43.11 -6.14
CA TRP A 198 -22.30 -44.55 -6.27
C TRP A 198 -22.04 -45.21 -4.91
N LEU A 199 -21.13 -44.68 -4.09
CA LEU A 199 -20.85 -45.24 -2.76
C LEU A 199 -22.08 -45.23 -1.84
N THR A 200 -22.93 -44.20 -1.91
CA THR A 200 -24.18 -44.16 -1.14
C THR A 200 -25.08 -45.32 -1.51
N LYS A 201 -25.14 -45.68 -2.80
CA LYS A 201 -25.85 -46.86 -3.29
C LYS A 201 -25.26 -48.16 -2.74
N CYS A 202 -23.94 -48.31 -2.78
CA CYS A 202 -23.25 -49.48 -2.22
C CYS A 202 -23.53 -49.67 -0.74
N ILE A 203 -23.44 -48.61 0.08
CA ILE A 203 -23.73 -48.68 1.53
C ILE A 203 -25.17 -49.13 1.76
N LYS A 204 -26.16 -48.53 1.08
CA LYS A 204 -27.57 -48.91 1.26
C LYS A 204 -27.86 -50.36 0.87
N LEU A 205 -27.28 -50.84 -0.24
CA LEU A 205 -27.42 -52.23 -0.66
C LEU A 205 -26.81 -53.20 0.35
N LEU A 206 -25.65 -52.89 0.93
CA LEU A 206 -25.03 -53.70 1.98
C LEU A 206 -25.85 -53.71 3.28
N MET A 207 -26.50 -52.60 3.61
CA MET A 207 -27.40 -52.47 4.78
C MET A 207 -28.81 -53.01 4.54
N SER A 208 -29.12 -53.53 3.35
CA SER A 208 -30.48 -53.94 2.95
C SER A 208 -31.54 -52.82 3.01
N GLU A 209 -31.11 -51.57 2.84
CA GLU A 209 -31.98 -50.40 2.79
C GLU A 209 -32.52 -50.12 1.37
N PRO A 210 -33.71 -49.51 1.23
CA PRO A 210 -34.27 -49.17 -0.08
C PRO A 210 -33.39 -48.18 -0.86
N SER A 211 -32.98 -48.60 -2.07
CA SER A 211 -32.09 -47.85 -2.96
C SER A 211 -32.83 -47.07 -4.07
N ASP A 212 -34.13 -47.29 -4.25
CA ASP A 212 -34.85 -46.91 -5.48
C ASP A 212 -35.05 -45.39 -5.68
N GLN A 213 -34.75 -44.59 -4.66
CA GLN A 213 -34.85 -43.12 -4.67
C GLN A 213 -33.49 -42.41 -4.75
N LEU A 214 -32.39 -43.13 -4.94
CA LEU A 214 -31.05 -42.51 -5.04
C LEU A 214 -30.81 -41.88 -6.42
N PRO A 215 -30.00 -40.81 -6.50
CA PRO A 215 -29.57 -40.25 -7.78
C PRO A 215 -28.88 -41.31 -8.68
N PRO A 216 -29.10 -41.28 -10.00
CA PRO A 216 -28.33 -42.10 -10.92
C PRO A 216 -26.85 -41.70 -10.88
N PHE A 217 -25.97 -42.68 -11.02
CA PHE A 217 -24.52 -42.48 -11.18
C PHE A 217 -24.08 -43.08 -12.53
N ASN A 218 -23.01 -42.56 -13.10
CA ASN A 218 -22.36 -43.10 -14.29
C ASN A 218 -21.13 -43.93 -13.86
N SER A 219 -21.09 -45.20 -14.25
CA SER A 219 -20.00 -46.13 -13.91
C SER A 219 -18.66 -45.81 -14.59
N GLU A 220 -18.68 -45.31 -15.83
CA GLU A 220 -17.45 -44.89 -16.54
C GLU A 220 -16.77 -43.72 -15.81
N LEU A 221 -17.58 -42.78 -15.31
CA LEU A 221 -17.10 -41.67 -14.49
C LEU A 221 -16.51 -42.15 -13.15
N VAL A 222 -17.08 -43.19 -12.51
CA VAL A 222 -16.46 -43.81 -11.32
C VAL A 222 -15.10 -44.44 -11.66
N ILE A 223 -14.97 -45.11 -12.81
CA ILE A 223 -13.68 -45.69 -13.25
C ILE A 223 -12.64 -44.58 -13.49
N ILE A 224 -13.04 -43.46 -14.13
CA ILE A 224 -12.17 -42.30 -14.35
C ILE A 224 -11.75 -41.69 -13.02
N PHE A 225 -12.68 -41.48 -12.08
CA PHE A 225 -12.37 -40.98 -10.75
C PHE A 225 -11.38 -41.88 -10.00
N LEU A 226 -11.63 -43.19 -9.96
CA LEU A 226 -10.73 -44.15 -9.29
C LEU A 226 -9.33 -44.19 -9.90
N LYS A 227 -9.20 -44.05 -11.22
CA LYS A 227 -7.90 -44.05 -11.91
C LYS A 227 -7.12 -42.74 -11.81
N PHE A 228 -7.80 -41.59 -11.77
CA PHE A 228 -7.16 -40.28 -12.00
C PHE A 228 -7.42 -39.23 -10.91
N LEU A 229 -8.31 -39.46 -9.95
CA LEU A 229 -8.71 -38.47 -8.93
C LEU A 229 -8.78 -39.02 -7.50
N TYR A 230 -8.63 -40.32 -7.30
CA TYR A 230 -8.63 -40.92 -5.96
C TYR A 230 -7.37 -40.57 -5.16
N ASP A 231 -6.19 -40.69 -5.80
CA ASP A 231 -4.88 -40.34 -5.22
C ASP A 231 -4.27 -39.04 -5.79
N GLN A 232 -4.92 -38.41 -6.78
CA GLN A 232 -4.41 -37.20 -7.44
C GLN A 232 -5.36 -36.02 -7.25
N ASP A 233 -4.79 -34.87 -6.91
CA ASP A 233 -5.53 -33.63 -6.70
C ASP A 233 -5.10 -32.54 -7.72
N PRO A 234 -5.70 -32.50 -8.91
CA PRO A 234 -5.36 -31.50 -9.93
C PRO A 234 -5.86 -30.09 -9.59
N VAL A 235 -6.76 -29.92 -8.61
CA VAL A 235 -7.17 -28.58 -8.14
C VAL A 235 -6.06 -28.01 -7.25
N ARG A 236 -5.53 -28.80 -6.32
CA ARG A 236 -4.36 -28.45 -5.51
C ARG A 236 -3.12 -28.18 -6.37
N GLN A 237 -2.84 -29.02 -7.36
CA GLN A 237 -1.72 -28.79 -8.30
C GLN A 237 -1.79 -27.44 -9.03
N LEU A 238 -3.00 -26.93 -9.33
CA LEU A 238 -3.15 -25.60 -9.93
C LEU A 238 -3.05 -24.45 -8.92
N LEU A 239 -3.43 -24.68 -7.66
CA LEU A 239 -3.47 -23.66 -6.60
C LEU A 239 -2.15 -23.51 -5.82
N GLU A 240 -1.33 -24.55 -5.71
CA GLU A 240 -0.14 -24.52 -4.87
C GLU A 240 1.07 -23.81 -5.52
N LEU A 241 1.87 -23.21 -4.64
CA LEU A 241 3.23 -22.76 -4.89
C LEU A 241 4.18 -23.91 -4.52
N SER A 242 4.48 -24.80 -5.47
CA SER A 242 5.48 -25.84 -5.25
C SER A 242 6.90 -25.27 -5.43
N GLU A 243 7.73 -25.31 -4.39
CA GLU A 243 9.16 -24.92 -4.47
C GLU A 243 9.96 -25.77 -5.47
N ILE A 244 9.49 -26.99 -5.72
CA ILE A 244 10.04 -27.91 -6.72
C ILE A 244 9.31 -27.65 -8.04
N ASP A 245 10.07 -27.47 -9.14
CA ASP A 245 9.58 -27.26 -10.51
C ASP A 245 8.81 -28.48 -11.08
N HIS A 246 7.61 -28.73 -10.55
CA HIS A 246 6.66 -29.67 -11.12
C HIS A 246 6.02 -29.03 -12.34
N SER A 247 6.55 -29.34 -13.52
CA SER A 247 5.86 -29.02 -14.78
C SER A 247 4.59 -29.86 -14.89
N ILE A 248 3.43 -29.21 -14.99
CA ILE A 248 2.19 -29.92 -15.29
C ILE A 248 2.34 -30.56 -16.67
N GLU A 249 2.14 -31.87 -16.76
CA GLU A 249 2.19 -32.57 -18.04
C GLU A 249 1.02 -32.12 -18.93
N ILE A 250 1.35 -31.70 -20.15
CA ILE A 250 0.42 -31.29 -21.20
C ILE A 250 0.72 -32.15 -22.42
N ASP A 251 -0.33 -32.61 -23.11
CA ASP A 251 -0.21 -33.40 -24.31
C ASP A 251 0.55 -32.64 -25.42
N LEU A 252 1.32 -33.40 -26.21
CA LEU A 252 2.17 -32.84 -27.26
C LEU A 252 1.37 -32.09 -28.32
N ASP A 253 0.15 -32.54 -28.61
CA ASP A 253 -0.75 -31.92 -29.59
C ASP A 253 -1.23 -30.54 -29.14
N THR A 254 -1.63 -30.38 -27.87
CA THR A 254 -2.00 -29.07 -27.29
C THR A 254 -0.78 -28.15 -27.23
N MET A 255 0.39 -28.64 -26.80
CA MET A 255 1.62 -27.83 -26.83
C MET A 255 1.99 -27.37 -28.25
N GLN A 256 1.79 -28.22 -29.26
CA GLN A 256 2.00 -27.88 -30.66
C GLN A 256 1.01 -26.80 -31.14
N ARG A 257 -0.28 -26.93 -30.82
CA ARG A 257 -1.30 -25.90 -31.12
C ARG A 257 -0.99 -24.56 -30.44
N VAL A 258 -0.49 -24.57 -29.20
CA VAL A 258 -0.06 -23.34 -28.51
C VAL A 258 1.11 -22.67 -29.23
N ARG A 259 2.08 -23.43 -29.74
CA ARG A 259 3.17 -22.89 -30.57
C ARG A 259 2.70 -22.33 -31.91
N GLU A 260 1.67 -22.92 -32.51
CA GLU A 260 1.05 -22.40 -33.73
C GLU A 260 0.31 -21.08 -33.47
N LEU A 261 -0.36 -20.93 -32.32
CA LEU A 261 -1.02 -19.67 -31.94
C LEU A 261 -0.06 -18.47 -31.86
N VAL A 262 1.23 -18.68 -31.56
CA VAL A 262 2.26 -17.62 -31.61
C VAL A 262 2.28 -16.93 -32.99
N GLN A 263 2.13 -17.70 -34.07
CA GLN A 263 2.13 -17.19 -35.45
C GLN A 263 0.88 -16.34 -35.76
N PHE A 264 -0.21 -16.56 -35.02
CA PHE A 264 -1.47 -15.82 -35.14
C PHE A 264 -1.58 -14.64 -34.13
N GLY A 265 -0.48 -14.27 -33.47
CA GLY A 265 -0.46 -13.18 -32.48
C GLY A 265 -0.89 -13.58 -31.08
N GLY A 266 -0.86 -14.89 -30.77
CA GLY A 266 -0.93 -15.40 -29.40
C GLY A 266 0.32 -15.06 -28.58
N PHE A 267 0.36 -15.57 -27.35
CA PHE A 267 1.47 -15.31 -26.42
C PHE A 267 2.80 -15.91 -26.91
N SER A 268 3.90 -15.24 -26.59
CA SER A 268 5.26 -15.64 -26.95
C SER A 268 5.83 -16.73 -26.04
N ASP A 269 5.48 -16.71 -24.75
CA ASP A 269 5.82 -17.78 -23.80
C ASP A 269 4.79 -18.91 -23.91
N THR A 270 5.20 -20.03 -24.51
CA THR A 270 4.33 -21.21 -24.75
C THR A 270 4.25 -22.16 -23.57
N GLU A 271 5.08 -21.99 -22.55
CA GLU A 271 5.18 -22.95 -21.44
C GLU A 271 4.22 -22.62 -20.28
N PHE A 272 3.42 -21.55 -20.41
CA PHE A 272 2.49 -21.10 -19.37
C PHE A 272 1.51 -22.20 -18.89
N LEU A 273 1.02 -23.07 -19.80
CA LEU A 273 0.14 -24.19 -19.43
C LEU A 273 0.82 -25.25 -18.54
N ARG A 274 2.15 -25.33 -18.54
CA ARG A 274 2.92 -26.24 -17.67
C ARG A 274 3.13 -25.67 -16.27
N ARG A 275 2.77 -24.41 -16.03
CA ARG A 275 2.91 -23.73 -14.73
C ARG A 275 1.57 -23.73 -13.99
N THR A 276 1.63 -23.64 -12.67
CA THR A 276 0.45 -23.49 -11.80
C THR A 276 -0.13 -22.09 -11.93
N LEU A 277 -1.39 -21.88 -11.52
CA LEU A 277 -2.00 -20.54 -11.50
C LEU A 277 -1.21 -19.60 -10.60
N ALA A 278 -0.73 -20.10 -9.46
CA ALA A 278 0.06 -19.33 -8.51
C ALA A 278 1.41 -18.89 -9.11
N LYS A 279 2.09 -19.76 -9.89
CA LYS A 279 3.35 -19.42 -10.57
C LYS A 279 3.16 -18.41 -11.71
N GLU A 280 2.06 -18.46 -12.46
CA GLU A 280 1.74 -17.40 -13.45
C GLU A 280 1.40 -16.06 -12.76
N PHE A 281 0.74 -16.10 -11.59
CA PHE A 281 0.49 -14.91 -10.78
C PHE A 281 1.80 -14.29 -10.24
N GLU A 282 2.78 -15.07 -9.78
CA GLU A 282 4.10 -14.56 -9.40
C GLU A 282 4.84 -13.89 -10.57
N GLN A 283 4.77 -14.48 -11.77
CA GLN A 283 5.39 -13.88 -12.96
C GLN A 283 4.70 -12.56 -13.37
N LEU A 284 3.37 -12.49 -13.24
CA LEU A 284 2.62 -11.24 -13.42
C LEU A 284 3.08 -10.18 -12.41
N GLU A 285 3.14 -10.53 -11.12
CA GLU A 285 3.56 -9.62 -10.06
C GLU A 285 5.00 -9.10 -10.27
N SER A 286 5.96 -9.97 -10.64
CA SER A 286 7.33 -9.55 -10.98
C SER A 286 7.34 -8.59 -12.17
N SER A 287 6.55 -8.88 -13.22
CA SER A 287 6.48 -8.03 -14.41
C SER A 287 5.96 -6.62 -14.11
N PHE A 288 5.00 -6.48 -13.18
CA PHE A 288 4.54 -5.17 -12.72
C PHE A 288 5.56 -4.45 -11.84
N LYS A 289 6.23 -5.16 -10.92
CA LYS A 289 7.32 -4.58 -10.10
C LYS A 289 8.43 -4.01 -10.98
N GLU A 290 8.87 -4.75 -12.00
CA GLU A 290 9.84 -4.28 -12.98
C GLU A 290 9.33 -3.08 -13.80
N ALA A 291 8.09 -3.16 -14.32
CA ALA A 291 7.50 -2.11 -15.13
C ALA A 291 7.29 -0.78 -14.36
N PHE A 292 6.89 -0.84 -13.09
CA PHE A 292 6.63 0.35 -12.27
C PHE A 292 7.87 0.89 -11.53
N LEU A 293 8.93 0.09 -11.39
CA LEU A 293 10.25 0.58 -10.96
C LEU A 293 10.91 1.51 -12.01
N MET A 294 10.60 1.33 -13.30
CA MET A 294 11.18 2.16 -14.37
C MET A 294 10.75 3.64 -14.32
N PRO A 295 9.47 4.00 -14.08
CA PRO A 295 9.09 5.37 -13.75
C PRO A 295 9.84 5.93 -12.54
N PHE A 296 9.88 5.22 -11.41
CA PHE A 296 10.59 5.67 -10.20
C PHE A 296 12.08 5.97 -10.47
N THR A 297 12.79 5.06 -11.13
CA THR A 297 14.22 5.22 -11.45
C THR A 297 14.48 6.27 -12.54
N THR A 298 13.50 6.55 -13.41
CA THR A 298 13.61 7.58 -14.46
C THR A 298 13.34 8.98 -13.91
N ILE A 299 12.39 9.12 -12.98
CA ILE A 299 12.02 10.39 -12.37
C ILE A 299 13.05 10.80 -11.31
N SER A 300 13.48 9.87 -10.44
CA SER A 300 14.48 10.15 -9.40
C SER A 300 15.79 10.71 -9.95
N LYS A 301 16.29 10.17 -11.08
CA LYS A 301 17.48 10.68 -11.79
C LYS A 301 17.32 12.10 -12.37
N LYS A 302 16.11 12.65 -12.41
CA LYS A 302 15.81 14.01 -12.89
C LYS A 302 15.57 15.00 -11.75
N ILE A 303 15.50 14.53 -10.51
CA ILE A 303 15.43 15.39 -9.33
C ILE A 303 16.85 15.86 -9.04
N LEU A 304 17.14 17.11 -9.40
CA LEU A 304 18.41 17.78 -9.12
C LEU A 304 18.23 18.74 -7.93
N CYS A 305 19.24 18.80 -7.06
CA CYS A 305 19.33 19.85 -6.05
C CYS A 305 19.90 21.10 -6.75
N GLU A 306 19.14 22.19 -6.81
CA GLU A 306 19.59 23.43 -7.45
C GLU A 306 20.24 24.39 -6.45
N ASP A 307 19.72 24.45 -5.21
CA ASP A 307 20.28 25.31 -4.16
C ASP A 307 20.35 24.58 -2.80
N LEU A 308 21.33 25.00 -2.00
CA LEU A 308 21.61 24.46 -0.68
C LEU A 308 21.77 25.63 0.29
N LEU A 309 20.77 25.81 1.15
CA LEU A 309 20.72 26.95 2.08
C LEU A 309 21.11 26.50 3.50
N PRO A 310 22.32 26.83 3.98
CA PRO A 310 22.72 26.56 5.36
C PRO A 310 22.00 27.55 6.29
N LEU A 311 21.20 27.03 7.23
CA LEU A 311 20.41 27.85 8.16
C LEU A 311 21.28 28.36 9.32
N PHE A 312 21.76 27.48 10.20
CA PHE A 312 22.57 27.84 11.37
C PHE A 312 23.61 26.76 11.72
N PRO A 313 24.74 27.13 12.36
CA PRO A 313 25.75 26.18 12.80
C PRO A 313 25.33 25.50 14.11
N ILE A 314 25.32 24.16 14.14
CA ILE A 314 25.18 23.42 15.39
C ILE A 314 26.57 23.28 16.06
N PRO A 315 26.74 23.66 17.34
CA PRO A 315 27.98 23.40 18.08
C PRO A 315 28.20 21.90 18.32
N SER A 316 29.46 21.48 18.41
CA SER A 316 29.81 20.06 18.55
C SER A 316 29.64 19.57 20.00
N TRP A 317 28.43 19.21 20.38
CA TRP A 317 28.09 18.54 21.66
C TRP A 317 27.71 17.05 21.45
N PRO A 318 27.43 16.22 22.47
CA PRO A 318 27.58 14.78 22.36
C PRO A 318 26.37 14.17 21.66
N ILE A 319 26.59 13.03 21.00
CA ILE A 319 25.67 12.39 20.04
C ILE A 319 24.36 11.84 20.70
N SER A 320 24.16 12.06 22.00
CA SER A 320 23.16 11.38 22.84
C SER A 320 21.82 12.11 23.01
N ALA A 321 21.68 13.35 22.54
CA ALA A 321 20.40 14.08 22.55
C ALA A 321 20.01 14.44 21.11
N SER A 322 18.87 13.94 20.63
CA SER A 322 18.33 14.40 19.35
C SER A 322 17.91 15.86 19.49
N LEU A 323 18.63 16.77 18.82
CA LEU A 323 18.23 18.17 18.67
C LEU A 323 16.92 18.24 17.86
N LYS A 324 15.79 18.12 18.57
CA LYS A 324 14.46 18.46 18.04
C LYS A 324 14.36 19.97 17.98
N VAL A 325 14.89 20.54 16.90
CA VAL A 325 14.65 21.95 16.59
C VAL A 325 13.22 22.06 16.07
N PRO A 326 12.35 22.90 16.67
CA PRO A 326 11.05 23.24 16.10
C PRO A 326 11.24 23.80 14.68
N THR A 327 10.68 23.11 13.69
CA THR A 327 10.69 23.50 12.27
C THR A 327 9.32 23.25 11.67
N SER A 328 8.69 24.29 11.12
CA SER A 328 7.43 24.20 10.38
C SER A 328 7.64 24.68 8.95
N ILE A 329 7.08 23.94 7.99
CA ILE A 329 7.16 24.23 6.56
C ILE A 329 5.73 24.24 6.02
N SER A 330 5.36 25.30 5.29
CA SER A 330 4.04 25.42 4.67
C SER A 330 4.14 26.25 3.38
N TYR A 331 3.03 26.38 2.67
CA TYR A 331 2.89 27.26 1.51
C TYR A 331 1.54 27.99 1.56
N PHE A 332 1.53 29.25 1.17
CA PHE A 332 0.33 30.07 1.06
C PHE A 332 0.21 30.63 -0.35
N LYS A 333 -1.03 30.92 -0.76
CA LYS A 333 -1.29 31.68 -1.98
C LYS A 333 -1.01 33.15 -1.70
N ASP A 334 -0.18 33.77 -2.54
CA ASP A 334 0.15 35.18 -2.42
C ASP A 334 -1.13 36.03 -2.53
N ALA A 335 -1.23 37.02 -1.64
CA ALA A 335 -2.33 37.96 -1.54
C ALA A 335 -2.03 39.32 -2.19
N SER A 336 -0.80 39.54 -2.68
CA SER A 336 -0.38 40.80 -3.31
C SER A 336 -1.21 41.13 -4.58
N PRO A 337 -1.92 42.28 -4.64
CA PRO A 337 -2.68 42.67 -5.84
C PRO A 337 -1.85 43.47 -6.86
N ASP A 338 -0.68 43.98 -6.46
CA ASP A 338 0.03 45.05 -7.15
C ASP A 338 1.12 44.57 -8.13
N ALA A 339 0.66 43.97 -9.24
CA ALA A 339 1.43 43.94 -10.48
C ALA A 339 0.49 44.15 -11.68
N SER A 340 0.50 45.37 -12.23
CA SER A 340 -0.39 45.76 -13.32
C SER A 340 -0.01 45.10 -14.65
N THR A 341 -1.06 44.72 -15.39
CA THR A 341 -1.10 44.37 -16.81
C THR A 341 -0.36 43.11 -17.32
N CYS A 342 -1.18 42.27 -17.95
CA CYS A 342 -0.89 41.18 -18.90
C CYS A 342 -0.52 39.78 -18.37
N GLN A 343 -1.37 38.84 -18.83
CA GLN A 343 -1.24 37.39 -18.90
C GLN A 343 -1.70 36.57 -17.68
N THR A 344 -2.73 35.77 -17.97
CA THR A 344 -3.35 34.76 -17.11
C THR A 344 -2.39 33.61 -16.81
N PHE A 345 -1.54 33.76 -15.80
CA PHE A 345 -0.82 32.65 -15.19
C PHE A 345 -0.96 32.68 -13.67
N GLN A 346 -1.05 31.46 -13.13
CA GLN A 346 -1.27 31.03 -11.75
C GLN A 346 -0.95 32.08 -10.66
N HIS A 347 -1.89 32.27 -9.72
CA HIS A 347 -1.61 32.92 -8.45
C HIS A 347 -0.40 32.25 -7.78
N GLY A 348 0.66 33.01 -7.50
CA GLY A 348 1.89 32.47 -6.92
C GLY A 348 1.62 31.80 -5.57
N LEU A 349 2.20 30.62 -5.37
CA LEU A 349 2.34 30.04 -4.04
C LEU A 349 3.67 30.50 -3.48
N VAL A 350 3.65 31.16 -2.33
CA VAL A 350 4.83 31.51 -1.54
C VAL A 350 4.96 30.48 -0.44
N ASP A 351 6.08 29.76 -0.46
CA ASP A 351 6.49 28.83 0.57
C ASP A 351 7.14 29.55 1.75
N TYR A 352 6.89 29.05 2.95
CA TYR A 352 7.37 29.59 4.23
C TYR A 352 8.02 28.47 5.04
N ILE A 353 9.20 28.77 5.58
CA ILE A 353 9.92 27.91 6.52
C ILE A 353 10.17 28.72 7.78
N SER A 354 9.66 28.24 8.91
CA SER A 354 9.89 28.83 10.22
C SER A 354 10.65 27.84 11.11
N PHE A 355 11.66 28.33 11.82
CA PHE A 355 12.56 27.49 12.63
C PHE A 355 13.08 28.23 13.85
N ARG A 356 13.17 27.54 15.00
CA ARG A 356 13.88 28.09 16.17
C ARG A 356 15.38 28.01 15.92
N ILE A 357 16.11 29.06 16.29
CA ILE A 357 17.57 29.06 16.33
C ILE A 357 18.02 28.66 17.74
N PRO A 358 18.85 27.62 17.93
CA PRO A 358 19.39 27.30 19.24
C PRO A 358 20.27 28.43 19.77
N ASP A 359 20.11 28.79 21.04
CA ASP A 359 20.77 29.94 21.68
C ASP A 359 22.30 29.85 21.66
N GLU A 360 22.83 28.62 21.63
CA GLU A 360 24.25 28.28 21.53
C GLU A 360 24.85 28.52 20.14
N SER A 361 24.02 28.74 19.11
CA SER A 361 24.46 28.94 17.71
C SER A 361 25.01 30.35 17.48
N PHE A 362 24.51 31.34 18.23
CA PHE A 362 24.89 32.75 18.13
C PHE A 362 24.83 33.41 19.51
N SER A 363 26.00 33.66 20.13
CA SER A 363 26.13 34.34 21.44
C SER A 363 25.39 35.67 21.54
N ASP A 364 25.24 36.35 20.41
CA ASP A 364 24.71 37.72 20.35
C ASP A 364 23.18 37.76 20.18
N MET A 365 22.56 36.61 19.84
CA MET A 365 21.16 36.50 19.41
C MET A 365 20.42 35.34 20.13
N PRO A 366 20.31 35.37 21.47
CA PRO A 366 19.55 34.37 22.20
C PRO A 366 18.06 34.41 21.80
N ASN A 367 17.41 33.26 21.88
CA ASN A 367 15.96 33.06 21.83
C ASN A 367 15.29 33.65 20.57
N SER A 368 15.88 33.34 19.41
CA SER A 368 15.44 33.87 18.11
C SER A 368 14.78 32.82 17.22
N ILE A 369 13.79 33.24 16.43
CA ILE A 369 13.05 32.42 15.47
C ILE A 369 13.30 32.99 14.07
N GLY A 370 13.85 32.17 13.18
CA GLY A 370 13.97 32.53 11.76
C GLY A 370 12.69 32.20 11.01
N ILE A 371 12.21 33.12 10.19
CA ILE A 371 11.16 32.84 9.18
C ILE A 371 11.73 33.25 7.83
N ALA A 372 11.78 32.31 6.89
CA ALA A 372 12.23 32.52 5.53
C ALA A 372 11.11 32.14 4.54
N ARG A 373 11.05 32.84 3.40
CA ARG A 373 10.03 32.61 2.36
C ARG A 373 10.59 32.74 0.94
N GLY A 374 9.90 32.13 -0.03
CA GLY A 374 10.20 32.29 -1.46
C GLY A 374 11.34 31.42 -1.99
N PHE A 375 11.43 30.17 -1.52
CA PHE A 375 12.35 29.18 -2.08
C PHE A 375 11.82 28.63 -3.42
N MET A 376 10.50 28.50 -3.59
CA MET A 376 9.87 28.05 -4.84
C MET A 376 10.32 28.90 -6.05
N HIS A 377 11.14 28.30 -6.91
CA HIS A 377 11.63 28.95 -8.13
C HIS A 377 10.54 29.03 -9.21
N ASP A 378 10.23 30.25 -9.64
CA ASP A 378 9.59 30.52 -10.92
C ASP A 378 10.66 31.02 -11.92
N LEU A 379 10.86 30.31 -13.03
CA LEU A 379 11.93 30.59 -14.03
C LEU A 379 11.85 31.99 -14.68
N SER A 380 10.73 32.67 -14.48
CA SER A 380 10.46 34.04 -14.91
C SER A 380 11.28 35.08 -14.12
N SER A 381 11.53 34.84 -12.83
CA SER A 381 12.15 35.81 -11.90
C SER A 381 13.67 35.94 -12.13
N VAL A 382 14.33 34.82 -12.43
CA VAL A 382 15.79 34.75 -12.69
C VAL A 382 16.20 35.66 -13.86
N LYS A 383 15.35 35.81 -14.89
CA LYS A 383 15.61 36.70 -16.03
C LYS A 383 15.47 38.19 -15.71
N LYS A 384 14.93 38.56 -14.55
CA LYS A 384 14.73 39.95 -14.11
C LYS A 384 15.62 40.36 -12.93
N GLY A 385 16.47 39.47 -12.41
CA GLY A 385 17.42 39.79 -11.33
C GLY A 385 16.80 39.93 -9.94
N TYR A 386 15.54 39.53 -9.75
CA TYR A 386 14.91 39.52 -8.42
C TYR A 386 15.31 38.27 -7.65
N THR A 387 15.83 38.48 -6.44
CA THR A 387 16.19 37.42 -5.49
C THR A 387 14.95 37.07 -4.68
N SER A 388 14.24 35.99 -5.04
CA SER A 388 12.94 35.63 -4.45
C SER A 388 13.00 35.23 -2.97
N LEU A 389 14.19 34.90 -2.46
CA LEU A 389 14.38 34.44 -1.10
C LEU A 389 14.45 35.64 -0.14
N GLU A 390 13.58 35.66 0.84
CA GLU A 390 13.56 36.67 1.90
C GLU A 390 13.50 36.00 3.27
N ALA A 391 14.03 36.64 4.31
CA ALA A 391 13.79 36.19 5.69
C ALA A 391 13.71 37.36 6.67
N VAL A 392 13.14 37.06 7.82
CA VAL A 392 13.05 37.92 9.00
C VAL A 392 13.48 37.13 10.22
N LEU A 393 14.06 37.82 11.19
CA LEU A 393 14.49 37.25 12.46
C LEU A 393 13.63 37.82 13.58
N LEU A 394 12.77 36.98 14.17
CA LEU A 394 11.96 37.35 15.33
C LEU A 394 12.74 37.07 16.61
N ARG A 395 12.78 38.04 17.53
CA ARG A 395 13.29 37.84 18.89
C ARG A 395 12.12 37.64 19.84
N VAL A 396 12.12 36.52 20.56
CA VAL A 396 11.13 36.22 21.61
C VAL A 396 11.40 37.12 22.82
N PRO A 397 10.37 37.59 23.56
CA PRO A 397 10.57 38.52 24.66
C PRO A 397 11.41 37.93 25.80
N ASP A 398 12.17 38.80 26.48
CA ASP A 398 12.90 38.43 27.68
C ASP A 398 11.93 37.91 28.75
N GLY A 399 12.28 36.80 29.40
CA GLY A 399 11.41 36.10 30.34
C GLY A 399 10.62 34.94 29.73
N TYR A 400 10.54 34.79 28.40
CA TYR A 400 9.88 33.66 27.73
C TYR A 400 10.85 32.82 26.89
N HIS A 401 10.49 31.59 26.51
CA HIS A 401 11.23 30.79 25.53
C HIS A 401 10.29 30.07 24.57
N CYS A 402 10.66 29.98 23.28
CA CYS A 402 9.87 29.26 22.29
C CYS A 402 9.99 27.74 22.46
N VAL A 403 8.87 27.09 22.71
CA VAL A 403 8.73 25.64 22.88
C VAL A 403 8.53 24.95 21.54
N ASP A 404 7.59 25.48 20.75
CA ASP A 404 7.26 24.98 19.42
C ASP A 404 6.59 26.08 18.59
N LEU A 405 6.45 25.87 17.28
CA LEU A 405 5.84 26.81 16.35
C LEU A 405 5.19 26.08 15.18
N SER A 406 4.10 26.62 14.65
CA SER A 406 3.41 26.06 13.49
C SER A 406 2.76 27.15 12.64
N LEU A 407 2.88 27.01 11.31
CA LEU A 407 2.17 27.86 10.36
C LEU A 407 0.66 27.53 10.37
N TYR A 408 -0.17 28.57 10.27
CA TYR A 408 -1.65 28.55 10.34
C TYR A 408 -2.25 29.27 9.12
N LYS A 409 -3.58 29.42 9.02
CA LYS A 409 -4.24 30.00 7.83
C LYS A 409 -3.73 31.41 7.51
N GLU A 410 -3.85 31.82 6.24
CA GLU A 410 -3.66 33.22 5.80
C GLU A 410 -2.29 33.83 6.16
N SER A 411 -1.22 33.03 6.08
CA SER A 411 0.14 33.42 6.48
C SER A 411 0.30 33.75 7.98
N GLN A 412 -0.55 33.20 8.85
CA GLN A 412 -0.37 33.30 10.30
C GLN A 412 0.61 32.24 10.81
N ILE A 413 1.27 32.53 11.93
CA ILE A 413 2.16 31.61 12.65
C ILE A 413 1.70 31.56 14.10
N VAL A 414 1.37 30.37 14.59
CA VAL A 414 1.12 30.11 16.00
C VAL A 414 2.45 29.80 16.67
N LEU A 415 2.83 30.64 17.63
CA LEU A 415 4.00 30.48 18.48
C LEU A 415 3.56 29.96 19.85
N LEU A 416 4.24 28.92 20.33
CA LEU A 416 4.02 28.38 21.67
C LEU A 416 5.21 28.74 22.56
N LEU A 417 4.96 29.56 23.58
CA LEU A 417 5.97 30.16 24.45
C LEU A 417 5.77 29.67 25.90
N ASN A 418 6.85 29.35 26.61
CA ASN A 418 6.84 29.08 28.05
C ASN A 418 7.51 30.24 28.79
N GLU A 419 7.02 30.60 29.97
CA GLU A 419 7.73 31.48 30.88
C GLU A 419 9.01 30.78 31.41
N THR A 420 10.13 31.51 31.45
CA THR A 420 11.44 31.03 31.96
C THR A 420 11.56 31.14 33.48
N THR A 421 10.74 31.97 34.10
CA THR A 421 10.79 32.34 35.52
C THR A 421 9.89 31.47 36.43
N SER A 422 9.75 30.17 36.14
CA SER A 422 9.10 29.25 37.07
C SER A 422 10.03 28.91 38.25
N THR A 423 9.79 29.50 39.41
CA THR A 423 10.18 28.88 40.68
C THR A 423 9.49 27.52 40.80
N SER A 424 10.11 26.55 41.47
CA SER A 424 9.72 25.13 41.42
C SER A 424 8.33 24.77 41.99
N GLU A 425 7.56 25.77 42.44
CA GLU A 425 6.25 25.59 43.09
C GLU A 425 5.09 26.29 42.37
N SER A 426 5.35 27.14 41.35
CA SER A 426 4.25 27.69 40.53
C SER A 426 3.81 26.71 39.44
N PRO A 427 2.51 26.63 39.11
CA PRO A 427 2.10 26.07 37.83
C PRO A 427 2.57 27.05 36.75
N GLY A 428 3.77 26.81 36.20
CA GLY A 428 4.41 27.76 35.27
C GLY A 428 3.49 28.17 34.12
N ASN A 429 3.57 29.42 33.69
CA ASN A 429 2.70 29.93 32.64
C ASN A 429 3.27 29.64 31.25
N ALA A 430 2.36 29.48 30.29
CA ALA A 430 2.68 29.48 28.88
C ALA A 430 1.77 30.46 28.12
N GLN A 431 2.17 30.82 26.92
CA GLN A 431 1.40 31.69 26.04
C GLN A 431 1.37 31.11 24.63
N MET A 432 0.20 31.23 24.00
CA MET A 432 0.00 30.92 22.58
C MET A 432 -0.24 32.25 21.86
N MET A 433 0.69 32.65 20.99
CA MET A 433 0.64 33.90 20.24
C MET A 433 0.40 33.62 18.75
N ILE A 434 -0.48 34.37 18.10
CA ILE A 434 -0.66 34.33 16.65
C ILE A 434 0.01 35.56 16.03
N VAL A 435 1.02 35.33 15.18
CA VAL A 435 1.76 36.38 14.45
C VAL A 435 1.35 36.36 12.99
N GLN A 436 0.96 37.51 12.44
CA GLN A 436 0.66 37.67 11.02
C GLN A 436 1.99 37.81 10.24
N ALA A 437 2.38 36.80 9.46
CA ALA A 437 3.69 36.81 8.80
C ALA A 437 3.77 37.81 7.65
N SER A 438 2.66 38.14 6.97
CA SER A 438 2.65 39.12 5.86
C SER A 438 3.16 40.49 6.25
N ASP A 439 3.02 40.84 7.52
CA ASP A 439 3.24 42.20 8.05
C ASP A 439 4.68 42.36 8.58
N LEU A 440 5.47 41.28 8.53
CA LEU A 440 6.85 41.27 8.99
C LEU A 440 7.79 41.91 7.95
N PRO A 441 8.77 42.73 8.37
CA PRO A 441 9.78 43.32 7.50
C PRO A 441 10.80 42.26 7.03
N PHE A 442 10.43 41.53 5.99
CA PHE A 442 11.31 40.58 5.31
C PHE A 442 12.47 41.30 4.60
N ALA A 443 13.69 40.80 4.81
CA ALA A 443 14.90 41.26 4.14
C ALA A 443 15.33 40.24 3.06
N SER A 444 15.67 40.71 1.87
CA SER A 444 16.08 39.86 0.74
C SER A 444 17.45 39.21 0.97
N ILE A 445 17.59 37.92 0.63
CA ILE A 445 18.79 37.11 0.88
C ILE A 445 19.38 36.55 -0.41
N LEU A 446 20.62 36.92 -0.72
CA LEU A 446 21.51 36.19 -1.65
C LEU A 446 20.84 35.91 -3.01
N ARG A 447 20.76 34.68 -3.55
CA ARG A 447 21.31 33.38 -3.11
C ARG A 447 22.84 33.36 -3.34
N SER A 448 23.58 32.31 -2.91
CA SER A 448 25.04 32.27 -3.14
C SER A 448 25.62 30.86 -3.09
N ALA A 449 26.39 30.47 -4.10
CA ALA A 449 26.95 29.12 -4.26
C ALA A 449 28.06 28.72 -3.26
N ASN A 450 28.30 29.49 -2.19
CA ASN A 450 29.32 29.20 -1.18
C ASN A 450 28.66 28.72 0.13
N PRO A 451 28.75 27.42 0.48
CA PRO A 451 28.05 26.84 1.64
C PRO A 451 28.60 27.30 3.00
N ASN A 452 29.68 28.08 3.03
CA ASN A 452 30.33 28.55 4.26
C ASN A 452 29.91 29.98 4.69
N LEU A 453 29.03 30.65 3.93
CA LEU A 453 28.60 32.03 4.19
C LEU A 453 27.25 32.06 4.93
N TRP A 454 27.31 32.19 6.25
CA TRP A 454 26.15 32.29 7.15
C TRP A 454 25.38 33.59 6.94
N LYS A 455 24.33 33.55 6.13
CA LYS A 455 23.55 34.75 5.77
C LYS A 455 22.75 35.34 6.94
N MET A 456 22.54 34.57 8.02
CA MET A 456 21.88 35.08 9.25
C MET A 456 22.68 36.19 9.94
N HIS A 457 23.99 36.32 9.71
CA HIS A 457 24.74 37.49 10.21
C HIS A 457 24.33 38.80 9.53
N GLY A 458 23.83 38.75 8.29
CA GLY A 458 23.29 39.92 7.58
C GLY A 458 21.86 40.29 7.98
N LEU A 459 21.15 39.41 8.71
CA LEU A 459 19.81 39.69 9.26
C LEU A 459 19.86 40.34 10.65
N LYS A 460 21.06 40.55 11.22
CA LYS A 460 21.25 41.19 12.54
C LYS A 460 20.66 42.60 12.61
N ASP A 461 20.63 43.31 11.48
CA ASP A 461 20.10 44.68 11.40
C ASP A 461 18.59 44.72 11.09
N SER A 462 17.92 43.57 10.98
CA SER A 462 16.50 43.42 10.63
C SER A 462 15.74 42.55 11.64
N VAL A 463 16.10 42.65 12.91
CA VAL A 463 15.51 41.89 14.01
C VAL A 463 14.22 42.54 14.47
N VAL A 464 13.12 41.78 14.47
CA VAL A 464 11.83 42.21 14.99
C VAL A 464 11.67 41.69 16.41
N HIS A 465 11.47 42.59 17.35
CA HIS A 465 11.13 42.23 18.73
C HIS A 465 9.64 41.93 18.82
N LEU A 466 9.27 40.72 19.21
CA LEU A 466 7.87 40.40 19.51
C LEU A 466 7.39 41.21 20.72
N GLN A 467 6.16 41.70 20.67
CA GLN A 467 5.52 42.42 21.77
C GLN A 467 4.28 41.64 22.22
N MET A 468 4.19 41.37 23.53
CA MET A 468 3.09 40.58 24.11
C MET A 468 1.76 41.35 24.21
N GLU A 469 1.77 42.65 23.88
CA GLU A 469 0.62 43.57 24.01
C GLU A 469 -0.31 43.56 22.78
N ASN A 470 -0.03 42.73 21.76
CA ASN A 470 -0.81 42.63 20.54
C ASN A 470 -2.01 41.66 20.67
N GLU A 471 -3.06 41.95 19.89
CA GLU A 471 -4.45 41.46 20.03
C GLU A 471 -4.71 39.94 19.96
N LYS A 472 -3.69 39.07 19.81
CA LYS A 472 -3.87 37.60 19.68
C LYS A 472 -2.85 36.79 20.48
N VAL A 473 -2.75 37.08 21.78
CA VAL A 473 -2.02 36.27 22.76
C VAL A 473 -3.00 35.62 23.73
N ARG A 474 -2.94 34.30 23.90
CA ARG A 474 -3.72 33.55 24.90
C ARG A 474 -2.83 32.99 25.99
N CYS A 475 -3.23 33.19 27.24
CA CYS A 475 -2.55 32.64 28.40
C CYS A 475 -2.98 31.19 28.65
N ILE A 476 -2.01 30.32 28.91
CA ILE A 476 -2.20 28.93 29.28
C ILE A 476 -1.66 28.78 30.71
N PRO A 477 -2.49 28.44 31.71
CA PRO A 477 -2.11 28.44 33.14
C PRO A 477 -1.24 27.24 33.54
N HIS A 478 -0.57 26.61 32.57
CA HIS A 478 0.25 25.41 32.71
C HIS A 478 1.45 25.50 31.75
N SER A 479 2.60 25.00 32.18
CA SER A 479 3.77 24.91 31.32
C SER A 479 3.52 23.88 30.21
N VAL A 480 3.94 24.22 29.00
CA VAL A 480 3.62 23.45 27.78
C VAL A 480 4.86 22.74 27.24
N THR A 481 4.62 21.68 26.48
CA THR A 481 5.65 20.85 25.85
C THR A 481 5.27 20.56 24.41
N ALA A 482 6.28 20.47 23.53
CA ALA A 482 6.10 20.06 22.15
C ALA A 482 5.51 18.63 22.06
N PRO A 483 4.71 18.29 21.02
CA PRO A 483 4.45 19.11 19.83
C PRO A 483 3.24 20.04 19.94
N LEU A 484 3.30 21.19 19.28
CA LEU A 484 2.13 22.01 18.92
C LEU A 484 1.47 21.41 17.67
N ALA A 485 0.16 21.21 17.69
CA ALA A 485 -0.61 20.80 16.50
C ALA A 485 -1.66 21.87 16.17
N VAL A 486 -1.73 22.30 14.91
CA VAL A 486 -2.66 23.35 14.46
C VAL A 486 -3.41 22.88 13.22
N SER A 487 -4.71 23.19 13.13
CA SER A 487 -5.58 22.83 12.01
C SER A 487 -6.20 24.08 11.37
N ALA A 488 -5.63 24.52 10.25
CA ALA A 488 -6.12 25.66 9.46
C ALA A 488 -7.56 25.49 8.95
N SER A 489 -8.00 24.26 8.66
CA SER A 489 -9.34 23.96 8.12
C SER A 489 -10.42 23.78 9.18
N ARG A 490 -10.04 23.73 10.47
CA ARG A 490 -10.95 23.58 11.62
C ARG A 490 -10.87 24.73 12.60
N GLY A 491 -9.94 25.66 12.41
CA GLY A 491 -9.75 26.81 13.31
C GLY A 491 -9.28 26.42 14.71
N VAL A 492 -8.53 25.32 14.89
CA VAL A 492 -8.14 24.83 16.22
C VAL A 492 -6.63 24.60 16.40
N ALA A 493 -6.16 24.77 17.63
CA ALA A 493 -4.84 24.30 18.08
C ALA A 493 -4.98 23.27 19.20
N CYS A 494 -4.05 22.32 19.26
CA CYS A 494 -3.88 21.39 20.37
C CYS A 494 -2.48 21.55 20.97
N VAL A 495 -2.43 21.70 22.29
CA VAL A 495 -1.24 21.99 23.09
C VAL A 495 -1.12 20.95 24.19
N PHE A 496 0.09 20.40 24.42
CA PHE A 496 0.33 19.51 25.54
C PHE A 496 0.88 20.27 26.75
N ALA A 497 0.18 20.23 27.87
CA ALA A 497 0.70 20.68 29.16
C ALA A 497 1.64 19.62 29.76
N ALA A 498 2.63 20.04 30.56
CA ALA A 498 3.68 19.20 31.13
C ALA A 498 3.18 17.99 31.95
N ARG A 499 1.91 18.00 32.41
CA ARG A 499 1.21 16.86 33.03
C ARG A 499 0.65 15.84 32.01
N LYS A 500 1.11 15.87 30.74
CA LYS A 500 0.59 15.09 29.59
C LYS A 500 -0.91 15.27 29.34
N ARG A 501 -1.45 16.45 29.67
CA ARG A 501 -2.83 16.81 29.33
C ARG A 501 -2.83 17.51 27.97
N ALA A 502 -3.68 17.06 27.05
CA ALA A 502 -3.97 17.79 25.82
C ALA A 502 -5.03 18.86 26.09
N LEU A 503 -4.75 20.10 25.69
CA LEU A 503 -5.66 21.23 25.71
C LEU A 503 -5.99 21.58 24.26
N VAL A 504 -7.26 21.83 23.94
CA VAL A 504 -7.71 22.17 22.59
C VAL A 504 -8.35 23.55 22.63
N TYR A 505 -7.87 24.44 21.76
CA TYR A 505 -8.27 25.84 21.68
C TYR A 505 -8.90 26.12 20.32
N ILE A 506 -10.00 26.86 20.29
CA ILE A 506 -10.62 27.39 19.06
C ILE A 506 -9.97 28.76 18.80
N LEU A 507 -9.18 28.85 17.73
CA LEU A 507 -8.38 30.02 17.35
C LEU A 507 -9.18 31.14 16.67
N GLU A 508 -10.45 30.91 16.37
CA GLU A 508 -11.33 31.83 15.64
C GLU A 508 -12.37 32.52 16.53
N GLU A 509 -12.61 31.99 17.73
CA GLU A 509 -13.50 32.54 18.74
C GLU A 509 -12.63 33.10 19.88
N ASP A 510 -12.85 34.36 20.24
CA ASP A 510 -12.26 34.92 21.46
C ASP A 510 -12.92 34.26 22.68
N GLU A 511 -12.14 33.99 23.72
CA GLU A 511 -12.68 33.38 24.94
C GLU A 511 -13.52 34.42 25.67
N ASP A 512 -14.83 34.20 25.77
CA ASP A 512 -15.72 35.02 26.60
C ASP A 512 -15.12 35.12 28.02
N GLU A 513 -14.84 36.34 28.49
CA GLU A 513 -14.42 36.60 29.87
C GLU A 513 -15.59 36.34 30.84
N VAL A 514 -15.96 35.07 31.00
CA VAL A 514 -16.66 34.61 32.20
C VAL A 514 -15.65 34.66 33.33
N SER A 515 -15.56 35.84 33.95
CA SER A 515 -14.88 36.00 35.21
C SER A 515 -15.61 35.15 36.26
N ASP A 516 -15.05 33.97 36.57
CA ASP A 516 -15.45 33.14 37.69
C ASP A 516 -15.19 33.90 39.01
N VAL A 517 -16.17 34.73 39.37
CA VAL A 517 -16.25 35.46 40.64
C VAL A 517 -17.61 35.17 41.27
N GLU A 518 -17.74 33.99 41.85
CA GLU A 518 -18.60 33.69 43.01
C GLU A 518 -17.96 32.59 43.89
#